data_AF-A0A6N8GLD7-F1
#
_entry.id   AF-A0A6N8GLD7-F1
#
_cell.length_a   1.000
_cell.length_b   1.000
_cell.length_c   1.000
_cell.angle_alpha   90.00
_cell.angle_beta   90.00
_cell.angle_gamma   90.00
#
_symmetry.space_group_name_H-M   'P 1'
#
loop_
_entity.id
_entity.type
_entity.pdbx_description
1 polymer ?
#
loop_
_entity_poly.entity_id
_entity_poly.type
_entity_poly.pdbx_seq_one_letter_code
_entity_poly.pdbx_strand_id
1 'polypeptide(L)'
;MKTITQRRPNRPKWMWAAGGVGLAIIALGAIDSALPEPGPEEVRLEVEADGPTSIRLYDPDGGDHDMETDESGAWDGVVGTTEAGEWRVGISPAFMSDTTTVTCRLYVGDVVVDEATGTGSHGSARCSTW
;
A
#
# COMPACT_ATOMS: atom_id res chain seq x y z
N MET A 1 26.50 -5.18 -29.34
CA MET A 1 25.81 -4.81 -30.59
C MET A 1 25.97 -5.92 -31.64
N LYS A 2 24.87 -6.60 -32.01
CA LYS A 2 24.53 -7.11 -33.36
C LYS A 2 23.16 -7.83 -33.33
N THR A 3 22.16 -7.04 -33.73
CA THR A 3 20.86 -7.26 -34.40
C THR A 3 20.34 -8.67 -34.78
N ILE A 4 19.14 -8.98 -34.25
CA ILE A 4 17.87 -9.50 -34.86
C ILE A 4 17.93 -10.62 -35.92
N THR A 5 17.07 -11.64 -35.81
CA THR A 5 16.07 -12.05 -36.84
C THR A 5 15.07 -13.11 -36.31
N GLN A 6 13.77 -12.78 -36.40
CA GLN A 6 12.60 -13.62 -36.12
C GLN A 6 12.51 -14.88 -37.01
N ARG A 7 11.88 -15.95 -36.50
CA ARG A 7 11.08 -16.90 -37.31
C ARG A 7 9.81 -17.33 -36.57
N ARG A 8 8.64 -16.92 -37.09
CA ARG A 8 7.42 -17.73 -37.17
C ARG A 8 7.10 -17.85 -38.67
N PRO A 9 6.22 -18.75 -39.18
CA PRO A 9 5.29 -19.66 -38.48
C PRO A 9 5.28 -21.10 -39.05
N ASN A 10 4.60 -22.03 -38.38
CA ASN A 10 4.06 -23.21 -39.06
C ASN A 10 2.61 -23.42 -38.59
N ARG A 11 1.65 -23.21 -39.50
CA ARG A 11 0.25 -23.63 -39.34
C ARG A 11 0.02 -24.82 -40.29
N PRO A 12 -0.59 -25.93 -39.86
CA PRO A 12 -1.25 -26.83 -40.77
C PRO A 12 -2.72 -26.44 -40.96
N LYS A 13 -3.12 -26.34 -42.24
CA LYS A 13 -4.48 -26.16 -42.76
C LYS A 13 -5.08 -27.52 -43.14
N TRP A 14 -6.07 -28.03 -42.43
CA TRP A 14 -7.06 -29.01 -42.92
C TRP A 14 -8.24 -28.91 -41.91
N MET A 15 -9.53 -28.96 -42.19
CA MET A 15 -10.41 -29.12 -43.36
C MET A 15 -11.83 -28.77 -42.82
N TRP A 16 -12.76 -28.33 -43.67
CA TRP A 16 -14.18 -28.16 -43.30
C TRP A 16 -14.93 -29.50 -43.48
N ALA A 17 -15.92 -29.79 -42.63
CA ALA A 17 -17.30 -30.10 -43.04
C ALA A 17 -18.21 -30.61 -41.90
N ALA A 18 -19.41 -30.03 -41.89
CA ALA A 18 -20.73 -30.65 -41.65
C ALA A 18 -21.19 -31.03 -40.23
N GLY A 19 -22.28 -30.37 -39.82
CA GLY A 19 -23.50 -31.08 -39.42
C GLY A 19 -23.86 -31.02 -37.94
N GLY A 20 -25.03 -30.46 -37.63
CA GLY A 20 -25.73 -30.75 -36.38
C GLY A 20 -26.42 -29.55 -35.76
N VAL A 21 -27.69 -29.33 -36.13
CA VAL A 21 -28.63 -28.53 -35.35
C VAL A 21 -28.83 -29.24 -34.01
N GLY A 22 -28.36 -28.62 -32.94
CA GLY A 22 -28.60 -29.01 -31.56
C GLY A 22 -28.77 -27.74 -30.75
N LEU A 23 -29.97 -27.17 -30.78
CA LEU A 23 -30.36 -26.07 -29.93
C LEU A 23 -30.42 -26.58 -28.48
N ALA A 24 -29.38 -26.32 -27.70
CA ALA A 24 -29.45 -26.30 -26.25
C ALA A 24 -28.88 -24.97 -25.80
N ILE A 25 -29.73 -23.94 -25.80
CA ILE A 25 -29.47 -22.71 -25.03
C ILE A 25 -29.61 -23.14 -23.56
N ILE A 26 -28.53 -23.69 -22.99
CA ILE A 26 -28.38 -23.66 -21.55
C ILE A 26 -28.04 -22.19 -21.27
N ALA A 27 -29.00 -21.50 -20.67
CA ALA A 27 -28.84 -20.13 -20.24
C ALA A 27 -27.49 -20.00 -19.51
N LEU A 28 -26.54 -19.28 -20.12
CA LEU A 28 -25.52 -18.61 -19.33
C LEU A 28 -26.30 -17.58 -18.51
N GLY A 29 -26.77 -17.99 -17.32
CA GLY A 29 -26.89 -17.05 -16.24
C GLY A 29 -25.50 -16.44 -16.11
N ALA A 30 -25.34 -15.21 -16.58
CA ALA A 30 -24.29 -14.37 -16.07
C ALA A 30 -24.55 -14.34 -14.56
N ILE A 31 -23.82 -15.17 -13.82
CA ILE A 31 -23.59 -14.91 -12.42
C ILE A 31 -22.73 -13.66 -12.51
N ASP A 32 -23.41 -12.52 -12.54
CA ASP A 32 -22.83 -11.23 -12.25
C ASP A 32 -22.49 -11.30 -10.77
N SER A 33 -21.45 -12.09 -10.47
CA SER A 33 -20.77 -12.07 -9.20
C SER A 33 -20.10 -10.72 -9.17
N ALA A 34 -20.85 -9.68 -8.81
CA ALA A 34 -20.29 -8.48 -8.24
C ALA A 34 -19.38 -9.00 -7.12
N LEU A 35 -18.07 -9.03 -7.42
CA LEU A 35 -17.07 -9.23 -6.40
C LEU A 35 -17.41 -8.20 -5.34
N PRO A 36 -17.53 -8.59 -4.05
CA PRO A 36 -17.73 -7.60 -3.01
C PRO A 36 -16.64 -6.55 -3.20
N GLU A 37 -17.05 -5.30 -3.32
CA GLU A 37 -16.08 -4.20 -3.34
C GLU A 37 -15.18 -4.42 -2.13
N PRO A 38 -13.85 -4.40 -2.31
CA PRO A 38 -12.95 -4.55 -1.19
C PRO A 38 -13.36 -3.50 -0.16
N GLY A 39 -13.73 -3.96 1.04
CA GLY A 39 -14.12 -3.07 2.12
C GLY A 39 -12.97 -2.13 2.48
N PRO A 40 -13.23 -1.08 3.28
CA PRO A 40 -12.18 -0.18 3.74
C PRO A 40 -11.04 -0.98 4.37
N GLU A 41 -9.84 -0.82 3.84
CA GLU A 41 -8.64 -1.43 4.40
C GLU A 41 -8.15 -0.56 5.57
N GLU A 42 -7.71 -1.21 6.65
CA GLU A 42 -7.16 -0.50 7.81
C GLU A 42 -5.82 0.16 7.45
N VAL A 43 -5.63 1.39 7.90
CA VAL A 43 -4.36 2.11 7.80
C VAL A 43 -3.67 2.00 9.16
N ARG A 44 -2.48 1.39 9.18
CA ARG A 44 -1.65 1.26 10.38
C ARG A 44 -0.38 2.09 10.23
N LEU A 45 0.06 2.68 11.32
CA LEU A 45 1.35 3.33 11.43
C LEU A 45 2.21 2.55 12.43
N GLU A 46 3.48 2.41 12.08
CA GLU A 46 4.54 1.94 12.96
C GLU A 46 5.66 2.99 12.98
N VAL A 47 6.15 3.29 14.16
CA VAL A 47 7.23 4.23 14.42
C VAL A 47 8.29 3.54 15.24
N GLU A 48 9.53 3.69 14.81
CA GLU A 48 10.70 3.18 15.50
C GLU A 48 11.74 4.30 15.58
N ALA A 49 12.09 4.72 16.79
CA ALA A 49 13.08 5.76 17.06
C ALA A 49 13.98 5.35 18.23
N ASP A 50 15.22 5.84 18.30
CA ASP A 50 16.03 5.64 19.53
C ASP A 50 15.69 6.71 20.58
N GLY A 51 14.52 6.56 21.20
CA GLY A 51 14.05 7.41 22.32
C GLY A 51 12.74 8.17 22.05
N PRO A 52 12.23 8.88 23.08
CA PRO A 52 10.90 9.49 23.05
C PRO A 52 10.78 10.56 21.96
N THR A 53 9.69 10.46 21.21
CA THR A 53 9.49 11.15 19.93
C THR A 53 8.03 11.59 19.80
N SER A 54 7.83 12.81 19.28
CA SER A 54 6.49 13.31 18.97
C SER A 54 6.10 12.91 17.55
N ILE A 55 4.87 12.40 17.41
CA ILE A 55 4.26 12.00 16.15
C ILE A 55 3.10 12.95 15.89
N ARG A 56 3.05 13.51 14.68
CA ARG A 56 1.93 14.32 14.22
C ARG A 56 1.26 13.64 13.04
N LEU A 57 0.02 13.19 13.24
CA LEU A 57 -0.83 12.65 12.19
C LEU A 57 -1.69 13.75 11.61
N TYR A 58 -1.81 13.77 10.29
CA TYR A 58 -2.77 14.58 9.56
C TYR A 58 -3.81 13.66 8.94
N ASP A 59 -5.03 13.79 9.45
CA ASP A 59 -6.21 13.08 8.98
C ASP A 59 -6.66 13.68 7.63
N PRO A 60 -7.05 12.84 6.66
CA PRO A 60 -7.70 13.26 5.42
C PRO A 60 -8.86 14.27 5.59
N ASP A 61 -9.62 14.15 6.68
CA ASP A 61 -10.75 15.04 7.02
C ASP A 61 -10.29 16.40 7.58
N GLY A 62 -8.98 16.65 7.61
CA GLY A 62 -8.37 17.90 8.07
C GLY A 62 -8.15 17.96 9.58
N GLY A 63 -8.33 16.86 10.30
CA GLY A 63 -7.95 16.72 11.69
C GLY A 63 -6.43 16.57 11.84
N ASP A 64 -5.89 17.02 12.96
CA ASP A 64 -4.52 16.70 13.37
C ASP A 64 -4.50 16.05 14.76
N HIS A 65 -3.67 15.02 14.89
CA HIS A 65 -3.50 14.29 16.14
C HIS A 65 -2.03 14.30 16.51
N ASP A 66 -1.74 14.85 17.69
CA ASP A 66 -0.43 14.78 18.31
C ASP A 66 -0.38 13.56 19.24
N MET A 67 0.63 12.72 19.05
CA MET A 67 0.88 11.52 19.84
C MET A 67 2.35 11.49 20.26
N GLU A 68 2.66 10.70 21.28
CA GLU A 68 4.02 10.51 21.77
C GLU A 68 4.34 9.02 21.80
N THR A 69 5.57 8.67 21.44
CA THR A 69 6.11 7.33 21.66
C THR A 69 6.43 7.12 23.14
N ASP A 70 6.63 5.87 23.53
CA ASP A 70 7.13 5.57 24.87
C ASP A 70 8.62 5.93 25.03
N GLU A 71 9.21 5.59 26.19
CA GLU A 71 10.63 5.83 26.46
C GLU A 71 11.56 5.12 25.47
N SER A 72 11.10 4.03 24.83
CA SER A 72 11.89 3.31 23.83
C SER A 72 11.89 4.00 22.47
N GLY A 73 10.92 4.86 22.19
CA GLY A 73 10.75 5.50 20.89
C GLY A 73 9.90 4.71 19.91
N ALA A 74 9.26 3.63 20.37
CA ALA A 74 8.39 2.79 19.55
C ALA A 74 6.91 3.21 19.69
N TRP A 75 6.16 3.08 18.59
CA TRP A 75 4.70 3.18 18.60
C TRP A 75 4.13 2.38 17.43
N ASP A 76 3.05 1.64 17.65
CA ASP A 76 2.30 0.96 16.60
C ASP A 76 0.79 1.06 16.84
N GLY A 77 0.02 1.25 15.77
CA GLY A 77 -1.43 1.34 15.90
C GLY A 77 -2.18 1.58 14.60
N VAL A 78 -3.49 1.34 14.64
CA VAL A 78 -4.43 1.71 13.57
C VAL A 78 -4.72 3.20 13.69
N VAL A 79 -4.52 3.94 12.60
CA VAL A 79 -4.79 5.39 12.53
C VAL A 79 -6.08 5.72 11.78
N GLY A 80 -6.57 4.81 10.93
CA GLY A 80 -7.80 5.03 10.19
C GLY A 80 -8.07 3.95 9.15
N THR A 81 -8.77 4.34 8.08
CA THR A 81 -9.08 3.46 6.93
C THR A 81 -8.79 4.17 5.61
N THR A 82 -8.66 3.39 4.53
CA THR A 82 -8.40 3.93 3.18
C THR A 82 -9.55 4.76 2.61
N GLU A 83 -10.78 4.57 3.08
CA GLU A 83 -11.94 5.36 2.67
C GLU A 83 -11.85 6.83 3.11
N ALA A 84 -11.12 7.12 4.19
CA ALA A 84 -10.95 8.49 4.68
C ALA A 84 -10.14 9.35 3.69
N GLY A 85 -9.15 8.76 3.01
CA GLY A 85 -8.28 9.47 2.06
C GLY A 85 -6.81 9.49 2.49
N GLU A 86 -6.06 10.52 2.08
CA GLU A 86 -4.60 10.62 2.28
C GLU A 86 -4.21 10.88 3.73
N TRP A 87 -3.55 9.90 4.34
CA TRP A 87 -2.93 10.07 5.65
C TRP A 87 -1.51 10.59 5.48
N ARG A 88 -1.13 11.60 6.26
CA ARG A 88 0.26 12.07 6.35
C ARG A 88 0.75 11.99 7.77
N VAL A 89 1.98 11.56 7.93
CA VAL A 89 2.63 11.42 9.23
C VAL A 89 3.90 12.26 9.23
N GLY A 90 4.05 13.10 10.25
CA GLY A 90 5.28 13.82 10.53
C GLY A 90 5.84 13.37 11.86
N ILE A 91 7.11 12.98 11.89
CA ILE A 91 7.76 12.52 13.12
C ILE A 91 8.89 13.49 13.49
N SER A 92 8.84 13.97 14.73
CA SER A 92 9.78 14.94 15.29
C SER A 92 10.27 14.47 16.66
N PRO A 93 11.51 13.98 16.74
CA PRO A 93 12.12 13.56 18.00
C PRO A 93 12.30 14.74 18.95
N ALA A 94 12.12 14.51 20.25
CA ALA A 94 12.32 15.55 21.26
C ALA A 94 13.81 15.91 21.43
N PHE A 95 14.69 14.92 21.27
CA PHE A 95 16.14 15.11 21.30
C PHE A 95 16.83 13.94 20.58
N MET A 96 17.55 14.21 19.49
CA MET A 96 18.31 13.18 18.77
C MET A 96 19.80 13.40 18.99
N SER A 97 20.52 12.33 19.32
CA SER A 97 21.95 12.29 19.10
C SER A 97 22.24 12.36 17.59
N ASP A 98 23.44 12.74 17.18
CA ASP A 98 23.81 12.75 15.75
C ASP A 98 23.75 11.35 15.09
N THR A 99 23.61 10.30 15.90
CA THR A 99 23.46 8.90 15.48
C THR A 99 22.04 8.36 15.59
N THR A 100 21.10 9.11 16.17
CA THR A 100 19.74 8.63 16.35
C THR A 100 19.07 8.49 14.99
N THR A 101 18.32 7.41 14.83
CA THR A 101 17.51 7.13 13.65
C THR A 101 16.03 7.13 14.04
N VAL A 102 15.19 7.65 13.15
CA VAL A 102 13.74 7.57 13.26
C VAL A 102 13.18 7.01 11.96
N THR A 103 12.34 6.00 12.05
CA THR A 103 11.68 5.36 10.92
C THR A 103 10.17 5.39 11.12
N CYS A 104 9.45 5.71 10.05
CA CYS A 104 8.00 5.56 10.00
C CYS A 104 7.64 4.62 8.87
N ARG A 105 6.77 3.66 9.17
CA ARG A 105 6.20 2.72 8.20
C ARG A 105 4.71 2.85 8.23
N LEU A 106 4.13 3.01 7.05
CA LEU A 106 2.71 3.13 6.91
C LEU A 106 2.18 1.95 6.11
N TYR A 107 1.16 1.30 6.66
CA TYR A 107 0.58 0.08 6.12
C TYR A 107 -0.86 0.34 5.71
N VAL A 108 -1.24 -0.26 4.58
CA VAL A 108 -2.64 -0.44 4.17
C VAL A 108 -2.91 -1.94 4.16
N GLY A 109 -3.78 -2.40 5.06
CA GLY A 109 -3.87 -3.81 5.41
C GLY A 109 -2.53 -4.33 5.92
N ASP A 110 -1.98 -5.34 5.25
CA ASP A 110 -0.68 -5.96 5.56
C ASP A 110 0.47 -5.46 4.67
N VAL A 111 0.23 -4.46 3.82
CA VAL A 111 1.20 -3.97 2.83
C VAL A 111 1.78 -2.64 3.28
N VAL A 112 3.12 -2.55 3.36
CA VAL A 112 3.82 -1.27 3.53
C VAL A 112 3.63 -0.44 2.27
N VAL A 113 2.91 0.67 2.37
CA VAL A 113 2.67 1.60 1.26
C VAL A 113 3.70 2.70 1.20
N ASP A 114 4.28 3.07 2.34
CA ASP A 114 5.36 4.05 2.42
C ASP A 114 6.24 3.81 3.64
N GLU A 115 7.53 4.11 3.48
CA GLU A 115 8.53 4.01 4.54
C GLU A 115 9.50 5.18 4.40
N ALA A 116 9.71 5.91 5.50
CA ALA A 116 10.66 7.01 5.54
C ALA A 116 11.54 6.93 6.79
N THR A 117 12.82 7.22 6.60
CA THR A 117 13.82 7.24 7.67
C THR A 117 14.52 8.60 7.72
N GLY A 118 14.59 9.18 8.91
CA GLY A 118 15.35 10.38 9.22
C GLY A 118 16.51 10.06 10.17
N THR A 119 17.66 10.73 9.99
CA THR A 119 18.84 10.54 10.84
C THR A 119 19.43 11.88 11.29
N GLY A 120 20.11 11.88 12.44
CA GLY A 120 20.89 13.03 12.93
C GLY A 120 20.14 13.92 13.93
N SER A 121 20.78 14.98 14.44
CA SER A 121 20.23 15.84 15.51
C SER A 121 18.89 16.53 15.19
N HIS A 122 18.45 16.52 13.93
CA HIS A 122 17.14 16.98 13.46
C HIS A 122 16.43 15.95 12.56
N GLY A 123 16.83 14.68 12.62
CA GLY A 123 16.26 13.63 11.78
C GLY A 123 14.75 13.57 12.00
N SER A 124 14.01 13.91 10.96
CA SER A 124 12.55 13.80 10.92
C SER A 124 12.20 12.83 9.81
N ALA A 125 11.19 12.00 10.06
CA ALA A 125 10.62 11.12 9.06
C ALA A 125 9.25 11.65 8.67
N ARG A 126 8.89 11.50 7.39
CA ARG A 126 7.55 11.80 6.89
C ARG A 126 7.13 10.70 5.95
N CYS A 127 6.00 10.09 6.23
CA CYS A 127 5.38 9.11 5.35
C CYS A 127 3.94 9.52 5.02
N SER A 128 3.46 9.14 3.84
CA SER A 128 2.08 9.32 3.43
C SER A 128 1.54 8.08 2.73
N THR A 129 0.22 7.89 2.75
CA THR A 129 -0.39 6.80 1.99
C THR A 129 -0.26 7.00 0.47
N TRP A 130 -0.10 8.24 -0.02
CA TRP A 130 0.10 8.60 -1.44
C TRP A 130 0.62 10.03 -1.62
#